data_AF-A0A1H1FF01-F1
#
_entry.id   AF-A0A1H1FF01-F1
#
_cell.length_a   1.000
_cell.length_b   1.000
_cell.length_c   1.000
_cell.angle_alpha   90.00
_cell.angle_beta   90.00
_cell.angle_gamma   90.00
#
_symmetry.space_group_name_H-M   'P 1'
#
loop_
_entity.id
_entity.type
_entity.pdbx_description
1 polymer ?
#
loop_
_entity_poly.entity_id
_entity_poly.type
_entity_poly.pdbx_seq_one_letter_code
_entity_poly.pdbx_strand_id
1 'polypeptide(L)'
;MTSRKGSIFRKSAASTATLLAATLSLGLSGTASGDVTQQTGAQQTGAQDTKAAPAPAQFSPIQERYWNEPHLRRVLGNPVDSEQSTNGMSYQEYQHGWMYHTEDTGAHEVHGAISDRYEALGGHSNYNVPITDELPTPDEVGRFNHFAGTEAIGTASIYWTAETGAHGVWGPVREFWGQRGFERGYLDYPVTDTADTQEGDGVYTHFRGADHAGASVYWNRETGTHSVRGTIRELWLSMGAETSWLGYPDSNEYGVPGGRRSDFQGGYIYWNASTGKATAHRY
;
A
#
# COMPACT_ATOMS: atom_id res chain seq x y z
N MET A 1 -34.50 -41.06 -16.73
CA MET A 1 -34.25 -39.88 -15.86
C MET A 1 -32.74 -39.79 -15.65
N THR A 2 -31.87 -39.54 -16.64
CA THR A 2 -31.69 -38.34 -17.49
C THR A 2 -31.67 -37.03 -16.71
N SER A 3 -30.47 -36.57 -16.30
CA SER A 3 -29.92 -35.26 -16.70
C SER A 3 -28.49 -35.06 -16.15
N ARG A 4 -27.50 -35.12 -17.05
CA ARG A 4 -26.17 -34.51 -16.85
C ARG A 4 -26.27 -33.06 -17.32
N LYS A 5 -26.00 -32.08 -16.45
CA LYS A 5 -25.77 -30.68 -16.86
C LYS A 5 -24.28 -30.46 -17.03
N GLY A 6 -23.87 -30.16 -18.26
CA GLY A 6 -22.54 -29.68 -18.60
C GLY A 6 -22.38 -28.21 -18.25
N SER A 7 -21.17 -27.83 -17.86
CA SER A 7 -20.71 -26.44 -17.86
C SER A 7 -19.52 -26.33 -18.82
N ILE A 8 -19.67 -25.43 -19.77
CA ILE A 8 -18.80 -25.17 -20.91
C ILE A 8 -17.76 -24.14 -20.46
N PHE A 9 -16.50 -24.55 -20.34
CA PHE A 9 -15.37 -23.62 -20.23
C PHE A 9 -15.11 -22.99 -21.60
N ARG A 10 -15.45 -21.72 -21.76
CA ARG A 10 -14.99 -20.91 -22.90
C ARG A 10 -13.58 -20.39 -22.60
N LYS A 11 -12.59 -20.90 -23.33
CA LYS A 11 -11.26 -20.29 -23.43
C LYS A 11 -11.40 -18.96 -24.18
N SER A 12 -11.04 -17.85 -23.53
CA SER A 12 -10.86 -16.56 -24.22
C SER A 12 -9.48 -16.54 -24.89
N ALA A 13 -9.43 -16.13 -26.15
CA ALA A 13 -8.26 -16.12 -27.00
C ALA A 13 -7.41 -14.86 -26.76
N ALA A 14 -6.09 -15.04 -26.71
CA ALA A 14 -5.11 -13.96 -26.73
C ALA A 14 -5.13 -13.26 -28.10
N SER A 15 -5.26 -11.94 -28.09
CA SER A 15 -5.16 -11.11 -29.30
C SER A 15 -3.71 -10.67 -29.49
N THR A 16 -3.07 -11.18 -30.53
CA THR A 16 -1.74 -10.77 -30.99
C THR A 16 -1.83 -9.45 -31.74
N ALA A 17 -1.20 -8.39 -31.22
CA ALA A 17 -0.99 -7.15 -31.95
C ALA A 17 0.35 -7.22 -32.71
N THR A 18 0.29 -7.19 -34.04
CA THR A 18 1.45 -7.07 -34.93
C THR A 18 1.80 -5.58 -35.08
N LEU A 19 2.99 -5.17 -34.66
CA LEU A 19 3.51 -3.83 -34.94
C LEU A 19 4.27 -3.83 -36.28
N LEU A 20 3.81 -3.03 -37.24
CA LEU A 20 4.46 -2.79 -38.52
C LEU A 20 5.48 -1.65 -38.34
N ALA A 21 6.77 -1.93 -38.52
CA ALA A 21 7.82 -0.90 -38.51
C ALA A 21 7.91 -0.24 -39.90
N ALA A 22 7.68 1.07 -39.97
CA ALA A 22 7.95 1.88 -41.16
C ALA A 22 9.41 2.35 -41.13
N THR A 23 10.19 1.99 -42.16
CA THR A 23 11.56 2.48 -42.36
C THR A 23 11.54 3.78 -43.17
N LEU A 24 12.11 4.84 -42.61
CA LEU A 24 12.37 6.10 -43.31
C LEU A 24 13.78 6.04 -43.92
N SER A 25 13.89 6.04 -45.24
CA SER A 25 15.16 6.13 -45.96
C SER A 25 15.44 7.58 -46.39
N LEU A 26 16.53 8.15 -45.87
CA LEU A 26 17.10 9.41 -46.36
C LEU A 26 18.23 9.08 -47.34
N GLY A 27 17.97 9.34 -48.63
CA GLY A 27 18.99 9.30 -49.66
C GLY A 27 19.73 10.63 -49.75
N LEU A 28 21.06 10.57 -49.78
CA LEU A 28 21.88 11.64 -50.36
C LEU A 28 22.89 11.02 -51.32
N SER A 29 22.71 11.33 -52.59
CA SER A 29 23.61 11.07 -53.70
C SER A 29 24.68 12.17 -53.76
N GLY A 30 25.94 11.75 -53.90
CA GLY A 30 27.07 12.63 -54.15
C GLY A 30 28.15 11.88 -54.92
N THR A 31 28.27 12.19 -56.22
CA THR A 31 29.26 11.65 -57.16
C THR A 31 30.57 12.42 -57.09
N ALA A 32 31.72 11.73 -57.07
CA ALA A 32 32.98 12.26 -57.57
C ALA A 32 33.95 11.14 -57.98
N SER A 33 34.43 11.23 -59.22
CA SER A 33 35.49 10.43 -59.86
C SER A 33 36.89 10.79 -59.35
N GLY A 34 37.81 9.82 -59.39
CA GLY A 34 39.26 10.02 -59.30
C GLY A 34 40.01 8.67 -59.38
N ASP A 35 41.04 8.60 -60.21
CA ASP A 35 41.63 7.39 -60.81
C ASP A 35 43.03 7.03 -60.22
N VAL A 36 43.41 5.74 -60.30
CA VAL A 36 44.76 5.08 -60.26
C VAL A 36 45.66 5.24 -58.99
N THR A 37 46.16 4.18 -58.31
CA THR A 37 47.30 3.30 -58.69
C THR A 37 47.43 2.06 -57.77
N GLN A 38 48.01 0.99 -58.31
CA GLN A 38 48.27 -0.34 -57.72
C GLN A 38 49.17 -0.34 -56.47
N GLN A 39 48.89 -1.22 -55.50
CA GLN A 39 49.94 -2.08 -54.89
C GLN A 39 49.37 -3.36 -54.25
N THR A 40 50.03 -4.46 -54.61
CA THR A 40 49.86 -5.85 -54.19
C THR A 40 50.12 -6.08 -52.69
N GLY A 41 49.31 -6.92 -52.04
CA GLY A 41 49.58 -7.45 -50.70
C GLY A 41 48.56 -8.51 -50.29
N ALA A 42 49.04 -9.70 -49.91
CA ALA A 42 48.28 -10.92 -49.69
C ALA A 42 47.38 -10.90 -48.43
N GLN A 43 46.23 -11.58 -48.57
CA GLN A 43 45.54 -12.43 -47.58
C GLN A 43 45.82 -12.18 -46.08
N GLN A 44 44.83 -11.61 -45.39
CA GLN A 44 44.42 -12.09 -44.07
C GLN A 44 42.88 -12.11 -43.97
N THR A 45 42.34 -13.33 -43.96
CA THR A 45 40.97 -13.62 -43.56
C THR A 45 40.81 -13.35 -42.07
N GLY A 46 40.49 -12.11 -41.72
CA GLY A 46 39.95 -11.75 -40.41
C GLY A 46 38.43 -11.80 -40.49
N ALA A 47 37.82 -12.79 -39.83
CA ALA A 47 36.39 -12.74 -39.54
C ALA A 47 36.14 -11.43 -38.79
N GLN A 48 35.42 -10.50 -39.42
CA GLN A 48 34.87 -9.37 -38.71
C GLN A 48 33.85 -9.95 -37.75
N ASP A 49 34.25 -10.11 -36.50
CA ASP A 49 33.34 -10.16 -35.36
C ASP A 49 32.53 -8.87 -35.42
N THR A 50 31.42 -8.90 -36.15
CA THR A 50 30.35 -7.92 -36.01
C THR A 50 29.77 -8.16 -34.63
N LYS A 51 30.41 -7.60 -33.61
CA LYS A 51 29.77 -7.37 -32.32
C LYS A 51 28.56 -6.52 -32.64
N ALA A 52 27.39 -7.15 -32.64
CA ALA A 52 26.12 -6.49 -32.82
C ALA A 52 26.11 -5.25 -31.93
N ALA A 53 25.66 -4.12 -32.47
CA ALA A 53 25.38 -2.95 -31.64
C ALA A 53 24.55 -3.41 -30.44
N PRO A 54 24.89 -3.00 -29.20
CA PRO A 54 24.10 -3.37 -28.04
C PRO A 54 22.64 -3.00 -28.33
N ALA A 55 21.72 -3.92 -28.07
CA ALA A 55 20.29 -3.65 -28.19
C ALA A 55 19.98 -2.35 -27.43
N PRO A 56 19.07 -1.47 -27.93
CA PRO A 56 18.69 -0.28 -27.20
C PRO A 56 18.26 -0.70 -25.79
N ALA A 57 18.79 0.00 -24.77
CA ALA A 57 18.47 -0.28 -23.39
C ALA A 57 16.94 -0.25 -23.22
N GLN A 58 16.36 -1.40 -22.92
CA GLN A 58 14.94 -1.51 -22.64
C GLN A 58 14.67 -0.82 -21.31
N PHE A 59 13.69 0.08 -21.26
CA PHE A 59 13.26 0.69 -20.01
C PHE A 59 12.78 -0.39 -19.04
N SER A 60 13.10 -0.22 -17.75
CA SER A 60 12.46 -1.00 -16.68
C SER A 60 10.95 -0.70 -16.64
N PRO A 61 10.13 -1.54 -15.97
CA PRO A 61 8.71 -1.23 -15.77
C PRO A 61 8.47 0.12 -15.07
N ILE A 62 9.33 0.50 -14.11
CA ILE A 62 9.26 1.81 -13.44
C ILE A 62 9.55 2.93 -14.44
N GLN A 63 10.65 2.82 -15.20
CA GLN A 63 11.03 3.84 -16.18
C GLN A 63 10.00 3.97 -17.29
N GLU A 64 9.49 2.86 -17.82
CA GLU A 64 8.46 2.85 -18.83
C GLU A 64 7.22 3.60 -18.34
N ARG A 65 6.75 3.31 -17.12
CA ARG A 65 5.60 3.99 -16.53
C ARG A 65 5.86 5.48 -16.28
N TYR A 66 6.98 5.81 -15.63
CA TYR A 66 7.37 7.18 -15.33
C TYR A 66 7.48 8.06 -16.58
N TRP A 67 8.00 7.54 -17.69
CA TRP A 67 8.13 8.28 -18.94
C TRP A 67 6.84 8.35 -19.76
N ASN A 68 5.96 7.36 -19.67
CA ASN A 68 4.70 7.34 -20.39
C ASN A 68 3.55 8.07 -19.67
N GLU A 69 3.66 8.30 -18.36
CA GLU A 69 2.61 8.94 -17.56
C GLU A 69 3.04 10.33 -17.06
N PRO A 70 2.66 11.44 -17.73
CA PRO A 70 3.14 12.78 -17.37
C PRO A 70 2.74 13.25 -15.98
N HIS A 71 1.73 12.66 -15.36
CA HIS A 71 1.31 13.04 -14.01
C HIS A 71 2.32 12.58 -12.96
N LEU A 72 2.94 11.41 -13.13
CA LEU A 72 3.99 10.89 -12.23
C LEU A 72 5.15 11.88 -12.13
N ARG A 73 5.59 12.44 -13.26
CA ARG A 73 6.65 13.47 -13.27
C ARG A 73 6.28 14.75 -12.52
N ARG A 74 4.98 15.07 -12.44
CA ARG A 74 4.50 16.24 -11.68
C ARG A 74 4.45 15.98 -10.19
N VAL A 75 4.06 14.78 -9.76
CA VAL A 75 3.92 14.45 -8.34
C VAL A 75 5.23 13.98 -7.71
N LEU A 76 6.05 13.22 -8.44
CA LEU A 76 7.32 12.66 -7.94
C LEU A 76 8.53 13.57 -8.18
N GLY A 77 8.52 14.38 -9.24
CA GLY A 77 9.69 15.14 -9.69
C GLY A 77 10.73 14.26 -10.39
N ASN A 78 11.98 14.72 -10.43
CA ASN A 78 13.08 14.01 -11.09
C ASN A 78 13.59 12.83 -10.22
N PRO A 79 14.14 11.77 -10.84
CA PRO A 79 14.82 10.71 -10.10
C PRO A 79 16.04 11.27 -9.37
N VAL A 80 16.28 10.78 -8.15
CA VAL A 80 17.39 11.23 -7.28
C VAL A 80 18.67 10.42 -7.52
N ASP A 81 18.53 9.11 -7.72
CA ASP A 81 19.63 8.18 -8.06
C ASP A 81 19.21 7.22 -9.19
N SER A 82 20.00 6.19 -9.47
CA SER A 82 19.66 5.10 -10.37
C SER A 82 18.73 4.09 -9.69
N GLU A 83 17.86 3.48 -10.47
CA GLU A 83 16.96 2.42 -10.02
C GLU A 83 17.75 1.24 -9.43
N GLN A 84 17.29 0.76 -8.29
CA GLN A 84 17.88 -0.36 -7.57
C GLN A 84 16.99 -1.60 -7.69
N SER A 85 17.59 -2.79 -7.67
CA SER A 85 16.85 -4.06 -7.68
C SER A 85 17.40 -5.03 -6.65
N THR A 86 16.53 -5.62 -5.84
CA THR A 86 16.87 -6.66 -4.86
C THR A 86 15.72 -7.64 -4.71
N ASN A 87 16.01 -8.94 -4.67
CA ASN A 87 15.02 -10.00 -4.38
C ASN A 87 13.70 -9.91 -5.19
N GLY A 88 13.77 -9.56 -6.48
CA GLY A 88 12.58 -9.46 -7.35
C GLY A 88 11.78 -8.15 -7.20
N MET A 89 12.23 -7.24 -6.34
CA MET A 89 11.72 -5.88 -6.22
C MET A 89 12.68 -4.90 -6.88
N SER A 90 12.15 -4.00 -7.71
CA SER A 90 12.87 -2.82 -8.20
C SER A 90 12.28 -1.56 -7.60
N TYR A 91 13.10 -0.56 -7.31
CA TYR A 91 12.65 0.68 -6.70
C TYR A 91 13.54 1.87 -7.07
N GLN A 92 12.92 3.03 -7.14
CA GLN A 92 13.54 4.29 -7.55
C GLN A 92 13.07 5.42 -6.66
N GLU A 93 14.02 6.14 -6.08
CA GLU A 93 13.76 7.39 -5.36
C GLU A 93 13.60 8.55 -6.35
N TYR A 94 12.62 9.40 -6.08
CA TYR A 94 12.36 10.66 -6.76
C TYR A 94 12.31 11.79 -5.73
N GLN A 95 12.39 13.03 -6.19
CA GLN A 95 12.43 14.23 -5.33
C GLN A 95 11.30 14.32 -4.29
N HIS A 96 10.13 13.72 -4.58
CA HIS A 96 8.93 13.83 -3.75
C HIS A 96 8.28 12.47 -3.43
N GLY A 97 8.99 11.36 -3.66
CA GLY A 97 8.44 10.03 -3.40
C GLY A 97 9.26 8.91 -4.02
N TRP A 98 8.66 7.73 -4.07
CA TRP A 98 9.27 6.51 -4.56
C TRP A 98 8.37 5.83 -5.58
N MET A 99 8.96 5.12 -6.53
CA MET A 99 8.27 4.07 -7.27
C MET A 99 8.86 2.72 -6.93
N TYR A 100 8.00 1.72 -6.84
CA TYR A 100 8.35 0.32 -6.60
C TYR A 100 7.72 -0.56 -7.67
N HIS A 101 8.36 -1.68 -8.00
CA HIS A 101 7.83 -2.70 -8.90
C HIS A 101 8.19 -4.10 -8.40
N THR A 102 7.20 -4.99 -8.43
CA THR A 102 7.41 -6.45 -8.41
C THR A 102 6.58 -7.07 -9.53
N GLU A 103 6.91 -8.29 -9.95
CA GLU A 103 6.09 -9.03 -10.93
C GLU A 103 4.63 -9.23 -10.46
N ASP A 104 4.42 -9.36 -9.15
CA ASP A 104 3.10 -9.62 -8.56
C ASP A 104 2.23 -8.36 -8.47
N THR A 105 2.85 -7.20 -8.23
CA THR A 105 2.13 -5.95 -7.93
C THR A 105 2.14 -4.98 -9.11
N GLY A 106 3.09 -5.09 -10.03
CA GLY A 106 3.35 -4.04 -11.01
C GLY A 106 3.98 -2.79 -10.36
N ALA A 107 4.10 -1.73 -11.16
CA ALA A 107 4.80 -0.50 -10.76
C ALA A 107 3.84 0.49 -10.09
N HIS A 108 4.10 0.84 -8.84
CA HIS A 108 3.29 1.75 -8.02
C HIS A 108 4.11 2.83 -7.36
N GLU A 109 3.51 4.01 -7.21
CA GLU A 109 4.13 5.17 -6.59
C GLU A 109 3.60 5.43 -5.18
N VAL A 110 4.45 6.00 -4.33
CA VAL A 110 4.09 6.61 -3.05
C VAL A 110 4.77 7.96 -2.99
N HIS A 111 4.05 9.04 -2.69
CA HIS A 111 4.61 10.39 -2.65
C HIS A 111 4.16 11.20 -1.43
N GLY A 112 4.71 12.40 -1.30
CA GLY A 112 4.32 13.39 -0.29
C GLY A 112 4.32 12.85 1.14
N ALA A 113 3.32 13.27 1.93
CA ALA A 113 3.24 12.94 3.36
C ALA A 113 3.07 11.44 3.62
N ILE A 114 2.47 10.69 2.69
CA ILE A 114 2.35 9.24 2.81
C ILE A 114 3.72 8.59 2.62
N SER A 115 4.50 9.06 1.63
CA SER A 115 5.87 8.58 1.44
C SER A 115 6.77 8.90 2.63
N ASP A 116 6.67 10.11 3.17
CA ASP A 116 7.44 10.51 4.36
C ASP A 116 7.13 9.58 5.55
N ARG A 117 5.84 9.27 5.79
CA ARG A 117 5.46 8.36 6.87
C ARG A 117 5.89 6.93 6.60
N TYR A 118 5.73 6.44 5.37
CA TYR A 118 6.14 5.10 4.96
C TYR A 118 7.64 4.88 5.22
N GLU A 119 8.49 5.79 4.77
CA GLU A 119 9.94 5.71 5.01
C GLU A 119 10.29 5.84 6.50
N ALA A 120 9.60 6.73 7.24
CA ALA A 120 9.79 6.86 8.68
C ALA A 120 9.41 5.60 9.48
N LEU A 121 8.54 4.74 8.92
CA LEU A 121 8.18 3.45 9.50
C LEU A 121 9.13 2.31 9.04
N GLY A 122 10.14 2.61 8.21
CA GLY A 122 11.10 1.64 7.67
C GLY A 122 10.78 1.16 6.24
N GLY A 123 9.78 1.79 5.60
CA GLY A 123 9.46 1.63 4.19
C GLY A 123 9.27 0.18 3.76
N HIS A 124 9.80 -0.13 2.58
CA HIS A 124 9.68 -1.44 1.95
C HIS A 124 10.33 -2.57 2.75
N SER A 125 11.27 -2.28 3.65
CA SER A 125 11.88 -3.30 4.52
C SER A 125 10.89 -3.86 5.54
N ASN A 126 9.93 -3.05 6.00
CA ASN A 126 8.96 -3.45 7.03
C ASN A 126 7.57 -3.76 6.45
N TYR A 127 7.13 -2.98 5.47
CA TYR A 127 5.75 -3.01 4.96
C TYR A 127 5.62 -3.54 3.53
N ASN A 128 6.74 -3.86 2.88
CA ASN A 128 6.81 -4.30 1.49
C ASN A 128 6.23 -3.25 0.52
N VAL A 129 6.21 -3.55 -0.78
CA VAL A 129 5.86 -2.57 -1.82
C VAL A 129 4.40 -2.07 -1.77
N PRO A 130 4.14 -0.85 -2.25
CA PRO A 130 2.79 -0.40 -2.54
C PRO A 130 2.10 -1.31 -3.58
N ILE A 131 0.81 -1.54 -3.39
CA ILE A 131 -0.09 -2.27 -4.31
C ILE A 131 -1.15 -1.35 -4.94
N THR A 132 -1.06 -0.06 -4.63
CA THR A 132 -1.81 1.03 -5.27
C THR A 132 -0.87 2.21 -5.42
N ASP A 133 -1.16 3.10 -6.37
CA ASP A 133 -0.67 4.47 -6.31
C ASP A 133 -1.31 5.23 -5.13
N GLU A 134 -0.89 6.46 -4.90
CA GLU A 134 -1.61 7.33 -3.97
C GLU A 134 -2.96 7.73 -4.60
N LEU A 135 -4.05 7.28 -3.97
CA LEU A 135 -5.41 7.51 -4.47
C LEU A 135 -6.20 8.44 -3.53
N PRO A 136 -7.14 9.24 -4.06
CA PRO A 136 -8.15 9.87 -3.21
C PRO A 136 -8.96 8.79 -2.49
N THR A 137 -9.26 9.02 -1.23
CA THR A 137 -10.19 8.17 -0.50
C THR A 137 -11.60 8.28 -1.11
N PRO A 138 -12.39 7.20 -1.09
CA PRO A 138 -13.77 7.19 -1.58
C PRO A 138 -14.73 8.24 -1.00
N ASP A 139 -14.44 8.81 0.18
CA ASP A 139 -15.17 9.94 0.79
C ASP A 139 -14.68 11.32 0.33
N GLU A 140 -13.65 11.35 -0.52
CA GLU A 140 -13.00 12.54 -1.10
C GLU A 140 -12.29 13.46 -0.08
N VAL A 141 -12.09 13.01 1.15
CA VAL A 141 -11.45 13.82 2.22
C VAL A 141 -9.93 13.64 2.26
N GLY A 142 -9.46 12.41 2.07
CA GLY A 142 -8.08 12.03 2.29
C GLY A 142 -7.39 11.42 1.06
N ARG A 143 -6.22 10.87 1.32
CA ARG A 143 -5.40 10.11 0.37
C ARG A 143 -4.93 8.81 1.02
N PHE A 144 -4.65 7.79 0.24
CA PHE A 144 -4.10 6.55 0.78
C PHE A 144 -3.23 5.78 -0.23
N ASN A 145 -2.33 4.97 0.32
CA ASN A 145 -1.74 3.81 -0.36
C ASN A 145 -2.05 2.54 0.43
N HIS A 146 -2.24 1.43 -0.30
CA HIS A 146 -2.19 0.09 0.27
C HIS A 146 -0.84 -0.56 -0.02
N PHE A 147 -0.38 -1.41 0.91
CA PHE A 147 0.91 -2.08 0.82
C PHE A 147 0.72 -3.59 0.94
N ALA A 148 1.57 -4.34 0.24
CA ALA A 148 1.52 -5.80 0.21
C ALA A 148 1.69 -6.40 1.61
N GLY A 149 2.47 -5.75 2.47
CA GLY A 149 2.79 -6.26 3.80
C GLY A 149 3.87 -7.35 3.79
N THR A 150 4.27 -7.74 4.99
CA THR A 150 5.21 -8.85 5.23
C THR A 150 4.52 -9.91 6.08
N GLU A 151 5.11 -11.11 6.21
CA GLU A 151 4.57 -12.14 7.11
C GLU A 151 4.51 -11.66 8.57
N ALA A 152 5.48 -10.84 8.99
CA ALA A 152 5.55 -10.32 10.36
C ALA A 152 4.49 -9.25 10.66
N ILE A 153 4.20 -8.38 9.69
CA ILE A 153 3.33 -7.21 9.89
C ILE A 153 1.90 -7.44 9.37
N GLY A 154 1.73 -8.36 8.41
CA GLY A 154 0.51 -8.49 7.62
C GLY A 154 0.33 -7.34 6.64
N THR A 155 -0.84 -7.28 6.00
CA THR A 155 -1.16 -6.19 5.06
C THR A 155 -1.21 -4.84 5.77
N ALA A 156 -0.84 -3.78 5.04
CA ALA A 156 -0.77 -2.44 5.61
C ALA A 156 -1.41 -1.39 4.69
N SER A 157 -1.76 -0.26 5.27
CA SER A 157 -2.28 0.89 4.55
C SER A 157 -1.87 2.17 5.27
N ILE A 158 -1.46 3.19 4.52
CA ILE A 158 -1.19 4.51 5.09
C ILE A 158 -2.23 5.46 4.54
N TYR A 159 -2.91 6.17 5.43
CA TYR A 159 -3.95 7.14 5.10
C TYR A 159 -3.51 8.51 5.59
N TRP A 160 -3.82 9.54 4.80
CA TRP A 160 -3.55 10.93 5.11
C TRP A 160 -4.83 11.77 5.00
N THR A 161 -5.00 12.69 5.95
CA THR A 161 -5.92 13.83 5.82
C THR A 161 -5.23 15.12 6.29
N ALA A 162 -5.79 16.26 5.92
CA ALA A 162 -5.31 17.55 6.43
C ALA A 162 -5.48 17.72 7.95
N GLU A 163 -6.43 17.00 8.57
CA GLU A 163 -6.71 17.08 10.01
C GLU A 163 -5.80 16.16 10.82
N THR A 164 -5.58 14.93 10.36
CA THR A 164 -4.89 13.88 11.11
C THR A 164 -3.42 13.74 10.73
N GLY A 165 -3.03 14.15 9.52
CA GLY A 165 -1.74 13.75 8.95
C GLY A 165 -1.73 12.30 8.49
N ALA A 166 -0.55 11.78 8.13
CA ALA A 166 -0.36 10.44 7.59
C ALA A 166 -0.13 9.41 8.70
N HIS A 167 -0.90 8.32 8.69
CA HIS A 167 -0.78 7.23 9.66
C HIS A 167 -0.90 5.86 8.99
N GLY A 168 0.00 4.96 9.37
CA GLY A 168 0.02 3.56 8.96
C GLY A 168 -0.83 2.68 9.86
N VAL A 169 -1.70 1.88 9.25
CA VAL A 169 -2.51 0.85 9.91
C VAL A 169 -2.12 -0.50 9.32
N TRP A 170 -1.81 -1.49 10.14
CA TRP A 170 -1.40 -2.82 9.66
C TRP A 170 -2.01 -4.00 10.41
N GLY A 171 -1.79 -5.19 9.84
CA GLY A 171 -2.09 -6.47 10.45
C GLY A 171 -3.56 -6.64 10.82
N PRO A 172 -3.87 -7.31 11.94
CA PRO A 172 -5.24 -7.58 12.37
C PRO A 172 -6.09 -6.32 12.57
N VAL A 173 -5.47 -5.19 12.92
CA VAL A 173 -6.18 -3.91 13.08
C VAL A 173 -6.63 -3.37 11.71
N ARG A 174 -5.75 -3.40 10.71
CA ARG A 174 -6.08 -2.98 9.34
C ARG A 174 -7.15 -3.86 8.71
N GLU A 175 -7.07 -5.17 8.93
CA GLU A 175 -8.08 -6.12 8.44
C GLU A 175 -9.46 -5.85 9.05
N PHE A 176 -9.52 -5.64 10.37
CA PHE A 176 -10.73 -5.31 11.09
C PHE A 176 -11.36 -3.99 10.62
N TRP A 177 -10.53 -2.97 10.40
CA TRP A 177 -10.95 -1.67 9.87
C TRP A 177 -11.46 -1.77 8.43
N GLY A 178 -10.76 -2.50 7.57
CA GLY A 178 -11.17 -2.74 6.18
C GLY A 178 -12.51 -3.46 6.07
N GLN A 179 -12.75 -4.48 6.89
CA GLN A 179 -14.05 -5.18 6.96
C GLN A 179 -15.21 -4.27 7.39
N ARG A 180 -14.90 -3.12 8.00
CA ARG A 180 -15.88 -2.11 8.46
C ARG A 180 -16.00 -0.92 7.52
N GLY A 181 -15.39 -0.99 6.34
CA GLY A 181 -15.50 0.03 5.30
C GLY A 181 -14.46 1.13 5.40
N PHE A 182 -13.31 0.87 6.04
CA PHE A 182 -12.20 1.83 6.15
C PHE A 182 -12.67 3.20 6.67
N GLU A 183 -12.27 4.29 6.02
CA GLU A 183 -12.59 5.68 6.38
C GLU A 183 -14.08 5.99 6.32
N ARG A 184 -14.86 5.23 5.53
CA ARG A 184 -16.33 5.35 5.47
C ARG A 184 -17.03 4.63 6.61
N GLY A 185 -16.31 3.79 7.35
CA GLY A 185 -16.80 3.07 8.51
C GLY A 185 -16.95 3.96 9.74
N TYR A 186 -17.57 3.43 10.79
CA TYR A 186 -17.75 4.16 12.06
C TYR A 186 -16.42 4.47 12.78
N LEU A 187 -15.34 3.78 12.41
CA LEU A 187 -14.00 4.03 12.93
C LEU A 187 -13.38 5.30 12.35
N ASP A 188 -13.71 5.66 11.11
CA ASP A 188 -13.17 6.85 10.42
C ASP A 188 -11.64 6.75 10.21
N TYR A 189 -10.95 7.89 10.04
CA TYR A 189 -9.49 7.93 9.82
C TYR A 189 -8.67 7.56 11.06
N PRO A 190 -7.50 6.91 10.87
CA PRO A 190 -6.51 6.76 11.94
C PRO A 190 -5.98 8.13 12.40
N VAL A 191 -5.69 8.24 13.69
CA VAL A 191 -5.03 9.41 14.32
C VAL A 191 -3.70 9.05 14.99
N THR A 192 -3.35 7.77 14.96
CA THR A 192 -2.03 7.25 15.30
C THR A 192 -1.69 6.18 14.28
N ASP A 193 -0.41 5.86 14.16
CA ASP A 193 -0.02 4.60 13.57
C ASP A 193 -0.47 3.43 14.46
N THR A 194 -0.49 2.24 13.90
CA THR A 194 -0.53 1.04 14.72
C THR A 194 0.72 0.99 15.61
N ALA A 195 0.58 0.50 16.83
CA ALA A 195 1.69 0.36 17.77
C ALA A 195 1.52 -0.92 18.58
N ASP A 196 2.64 -1.44 19.07
CA ASP A 196 2.61 -2.49 20.08
C ASP A 196 2.00 -1.92 21.37
N THR A 197 1.19 -2.75 22.01
CA THR A 197 0.70 -2.51 23.38
C THR A 197 1.86 -2.54 24.37
N GLN A 198 1.64 -2.00 25.57
CA GLN A 198 2.73 -1.82 26.53
C GLN A 198 3.44 -3.13 26.92
N GLU A 199 2.69 -4.23 27.01
CA GLU A 199 3.22 -5.56 27.36
C GLU A 199 3.73 -6.34 26.13
N GLY A 200 3.58 -5.78 24.92
CA GLY A 200 4.07 -6.38 23.67
C GLY A 200 3.33 -7.64 23.23
N ASP A 201 2.16 -7.95 23.82
CA ASP A 201 1.35 -9.14 23.51
C ASP A 201 0.19 -8.84 22.53
N GLY A 202 0.04 -7.58 22.15
CA GLY A 202 -0.96 -7.10 21.21
C GLY A 202 -0.54 -5.83 20.49
N VAL A 203 -1.38 -5.40 19.54
CA VAL A 203 -1.22 -4.13 18.82
C VAL A 203 -2.52 -3.32 18.87
N TYR A 204 -2.41 -2.01 18.72
CA TYR A 204 -3.57 -1.13 18.69
C TYR A 204 -3.42 0.03 17.72
N THR A 205 -4.53 0.66 17.36
CA THR A 205 -4.56 1.93 16.64
C THR A 205 -5.69 2.79 17.16
N HIS A 206 -5.46 4.09 17.27
CA HIS A 206 -6.49 5.06 17.57
C HIS A 206 -7.02 5.68 16.28
N PHE A 207 -8.33 5.89 16.26
CA PHE A 207 -9.05 6.48 15.15
C PHE A 207 -9.88 7.67 15.63
N ARG A 208 -10.19 8.58 14.71
CA ARG A 208 -11.00 9.77 14.96
C ARG A 208 -12.41 9.41 15.44
N GLY A 209 -12.97 8.32 14.93
CA GLY A 209 -14.38 7.96 15.10
C GLY A 209 -15.27 8.88 14.28
N ALA A 210 -16.25 8.32 13.55
CA ALA A 210 -17.09 9.08 12.63
C ALA A 210 -18.01 10.11 13.34
N ASP A 211 -18.21 9.94 14.65
CA ASP A 211 -18.91 10.87 15.53
C ASP A 211 -17.96 11.85 16.25
N HIS A 212 -16.67 11.83 15.92
CA HIS A 212 -15.59 12.58 16.57
C HIS A 212 -15.46 12.30 18.07
N ALA A 213 -16.05 11.20 18.58
CA ALA A 213 -15.93 10.79 19.98
C ALA A 213 -14.71 9.87 20.21
N GLY A 214 -13.92 9.62 19.17
CA GLY A 214 -12.76 8.73 19.23
C GLY A 214 -13.13 7.25 19.18
N ALA A 215 -12.30 6.48 18.50
CA ALA A 215 -12.33 5.03 18.52
C ALA A 215 -10.92 4.47 18.70
N SER A 216 -10.83 3.26 19.25
CA SER A 216 -9.61 2.46 19.26
C SER A 216 -9.94 1.08 18.76
N VAL A 217 -8.99 0.47 18.05
CA VAL A 217 -9.03 -0.96 17.73
C VAL A 217 -7.81 -1.59 18.38
N TYR A 218 -8.03 -2.64 19.15
CA TYR A 218 -7.00 -3.43 19.81
C TYR A 218 -7.09 -4.86 19.31
N TRP A 219 -5.94 -5.50 19.18
CA TRP A 219 -5.82 -6.93 18.94
C TRP A 219 -4.81 -7.51 19.91
N ASN A 220 -5.13 -8.65 20.51
CA ASN A 220 -4.16 -9.58 21.04
C ASN A 220 -4.55 -11.01 20.67
N ARG A 221 -3.66 -11.97 20.97
CA ARG A 221 -3.88 -13.39 20.65
C ARG A 221 -5.07 -14.00 21.41
N GLU A 222 -5.37 -13.49 22.60
CA GLU A 222 -6.35 -14.08 23.51
C GLU A 222 -7.79 -13.69 23.14
N THR A 223 -8.05 -12.38 22.96
CA THR A 223 -9.41 -11.87 22.72
C THR A 223 -9.69 -11.63 21.23
N GLY A 224 -8.66 -11.53 20.39
CA GLY A 224 -8.80 -11.16 18.99
C GLY A 224 -8.96 -9.66 18.78
N THR A 225 -9.48 -9.24 17.62
CA THR A 225 -9.57 -7.81 17.27
C THR A 225 -10.92 -7.21 17.67
N HIS A 226 -10.90 -6.19 18.52
CA HIS A 226 -12.09 -5.48 18.98
C HIS A 226 -11.91 -3.97 18.98
N SER A 227 -13.03 -3.27 18.78
CA SER A 227 -13.10 -1.82 18.85
C SER A 227 -13.79 -1.34 20.13
N VAL A 228 -13.25 -0.27 20.71
CA VAL A 228 -13.84 0.48 21.82
C VAL A 228 -13.97 1.93 21.38
N ARG A 229 -15.10 2.58 21.64
CA ARG A 229 -15.36 3.95 21.15
C ARG A 229 -16.11 4.82 22.15
N GLY A 230 -16.11 6.13 21.89
CA GLY A 230 -16.85 7.14 22.65
C GLY A 230 -16.55 7.11 24.14
N THR A 231 -17.56 7.42 24.97
CA THR A 231 -17.41 7.52 26.43
C THR A 231 -16.95 6.21 27.10
N ILE A 232 -17.26 5.05 26.51
CA ILE A 232 -16.74 3.76 26.97
C ILE A 232 -15.22 3.71 26.81
N ARG A 233 -14.71 4.09 25.62
CA ARG A 233 -13.28 4.20 25.33
C ARG A 233 -12.60 5.20 26.24
N GLU A 234 -13.18 6.39 26.41
CA GLU A 234 -12.63 7.44 27.27
C GLU A 234 -12.41 6.95 28.70
N LEU A 235 -13.44 6.30 29.29
CA LEU A 235 -13.33 5.73 30.63
C LEU A 235 -12.26 4.63 30.67
N TRP A 236 -12.26 3.70 29.72
CA TRP A 236 -11.29 2.61 29.66
C TRP A 236 -9.83 3.12 29.57
N LEU A 237 -9.55 4.05 28.65
CA LEU A 237 -8.23 4.66 28.52
C LEU A 237 -7.83 5.40 29.80
N SER A 238 -8.75 6.11 30.47
CA SER A 238 -8.46 6.81 31.72
C SER A 238 -8.08 5.87 32.88
N MET A 239 -8.46 4.59 32.80
CA MET A 239 -8.10 3.57 33.79
C MET A 239 -6.77 2.87 33.48
N GLY A 240 -6.12 3.20 32.36
CA GLY A 240 -4.92 2.51 31.89
C GLY A 240 -5.16 1.48 30.79
N ALA A 241 -6.30 1.54 30.09
CA ALA A 241 -6.56 0.70 28.91
C ALA A 241 -6.35 -0.80 29.19
N GLU A 242 -5.59 -1.49 28.33
CA GLU A 242 -5.29 -2.92 28.44
C GLU A 242 -4.47 -3.28 29.68
N THR A 243 -3.76 -2.32 30.29
CA THR A 243 -3.01 -2.53 31.54
C THR A 243 -3.87 -2.36 32.79
N SER A 244 -5.14 -1.94 32.64
CA SER A 244 -6.08 -1.81 33.75
C SER A 244 -6.61 -3.17 34.22
N TRP A 245 -7.34 -3.20 35.34
CA TRP A 245 -7.97 -4.42 35.83
C TRP A 245 -9.05 -5.00 34.88
N LEU A 246 -9.51 -4.23 33.89
CA LEU A 246 -10.41 -4.72 32.85
C LEU A 246 -9.66 -5.55 31.79
N GLY A 247 -8.38 -5.27 31.54
CA GLY A 247 -7.61 -5.92 30.49
C GLY A 247 -8.05 -5.50 29.08
N TYR A 248 -7.78 -6.38 28.11
CA TYR A 248 -8.16 -6.21 26.71
C TYR A 248 -9.68 -6.24 26.51
N PRO A 249 -10.19 -5.56 25.48
CA PRO A 249 -11.58 -5.72 25.07
C PRO A 249 -11.81 -7.15 24.57
N ASP A 250 -12.94 -7.73 24.97
CA ASP A 250 -13.42 -9.07 24.58
C ASP A 250 -14.68 -8.98 23.68
N SER A 251 -15.21 -7.76 23.51
CA SER A 251 -16.25 -7.48 22.54
C SER A 251 -16.11 -6.09 21.92
N ASN A 252 -16.68 -5.94 20.72
CA ASN A 252 -17.11 -4.62 20.24
C ASN A 252 -18.22 -4.06 21.13
N GLU A 253 -18.46 -2.75 21.03
CA GLU A 253 -19.61 -2.13 21.68
C GLU A 253 -20.95 -2.60 21.09
N TYR A 254 -21.85 -3.09 21.94
CA TYR A 254 -23.20 -3.55 21.57
C TYR A 254 -24.29 -2.88 22.41
N GLY A 255 -25.52 -2.90 21.90
CA GLY A 255 -26.68 -2.33 22.58
C GLY A 255 -27.21 -3.22 23.70
N VAL A 256 -27.61 -2.61 24.82
CA VAL A 256 -28.24 -3.27 25.97
C VAL A 256 -29.41 -2.41 26.48
N PRO A 257 -30.33 -2.94 27.30
CA PRO A 257 -31.39 -2.12 27.87
C PRO A 257 -30.83 -0.90 28.62
N GLY A 258 -31.31 0.30 28.26
CA GLY A 258 -30.88 1.56 28.87
C GLY A 258 -29.58 2.16 28.31
N GLY A 259 -28.90 1.50 27.37
CA GLY A 259 -27.62 2.00 26.90
C GLY A 259 -26.81 1.07 26.01
N ARG A 260 -25.49 1.13 26.17
CA ARG A 260 -24.51 0.35 25.38
C ARG A 260 -23.44 -0.23 26.29
N ARG A 261 -22.78 -1.29 25.86
CA ARG A 261 -21.80 -2.02 26.66
C ARG A 261 -20.66 -2.54 25.78
N SER A 262 -19.45 -2.55 26.33
CA SER A 262 -18.32 -3.33 25.84
C SER A 262 -17.83 -4.26 26.94
N ASP A 263 -17.54 -5.50 26.57
CA ASP A 263 -16.95 -6.50 27.44
C ASP A 263 -15.43 -6.46 27.33
N PHE A 264 -14.77 -6.75 28.44
CA PHE A 264 -13.33 -6.84 28.61
C PHE A 264 -13.02 -8.12 29.41
N GLN A 265 -11.76 -8.54 29.42
CA GLN A 265 -11.35 -9.78 30.12
C GLN A 265 -11.76 -9.82 31.59
N GLY A 266 -11.62 -8.69 32.30
CA GLY A 266 -11.89 -8.57 33.74
C GLY A 266 -13.29 -8.07 34.11
N GLY A 267 -14.13 -7.71 33.13
CA GLY A 267 -15.43 -7.10 33.41
C GLY A 267 -16.05 -6.43 32.19
N TYR A 268 -16.88 -5.43 32.41
CA TYR A 268 -17.51 -4.67 31.33
C TYR A 268 -17.64 -3.20 31.68
N ILE A 269 -17.76 -2.36 30.66
CA ILE A 269 -18.16 -0.96 30.83
C ILE A 269 -19.54 -0.77 30.22
N TYR A 270 -20.45 -0.25 31.03
CA TYR A 270 -21.80 0.13 30.60
C TYR A 270 -21.91 1.64 30.45
N TRP A 271 -22.39 2.10 29.29
CA TRP A 271 -22.77 3.47 29.04
C TRP A 271 -24.27 3.64 29.15
N ASN A 272 -24.72 4.56 30.00
CA ASN A 272 -26.14 4.84 30.23
C ASN A 272 -26.64 5.95 29.29
N ALA A 273 -27.57 5.62 28.40
CA ALA A 273 -28.10 6.54 27.39
C ALA A 273 -28.85 7.76 27.96
N SER A 274 -29.44 7.63 29.16
CA SER A 274 -30.18 8.73 29.79
C SER A 274 -29.29 9.77 30.47
N THR A 275 -28.05 9.39 30.81
CA THR A 275 -27.12 10.28 31.54
C THR A 275 -25.84 10.58 30.77
N GLY A 276 -25.55 9.83 29.70
CA GLY A 276 -24.30 9.92 28.96
C GLY A 276 -23.08 9.37 29.71
N LYS A 277 -23.26 8.73 30.88
CA LYS A 277 -22.16 8.28 31.74
C LYS A 277 -21.78 6.83 31.47
N ALA A 278 -20.48 6.56 31.40
CA ALA A 278 -19.92 5.22 31.43
C ALA A 278 -19.56 4.80 32.87
N THR A 279 -19.71 3.52 33.19
CA THR A 279 -19.31 2.93 34.49
C THR A 279 -18.73 1.55 34.27
N ALA A 280 -17.59 1.27 34.91
CA ALA A 280 -16.93 -0.01 34.84
C ALA A 280 -17.44 -0.97 35.93
N HIS A 281 -17.62 -2.23 35.57
CA HIS A 281 -18.14 -3.30 36.42
C HIS A 281 -17.23 -4.51 36.32
N ARG A 282 -16.96 -5.16 37.44
CA ARG A 282 -16.20 -6.42 37.49
C ARG A 282 -17.14 -7.61 37.38
N TYR A 283 -16.68 -8.70 36.78
CA TYR A 283 -17.36 -10.00 36.84
C TYR A 283 -17.42 -10.55 38.28
#